data_AF-A0A9W8B8K4-F1
#
_entry.id   AF-A0A9W8B8K4-F1
#
_cell.length_a   1.000
_cell.length_b   1.000
_cell.length_c   1.000
_cell.angle_alpha   90.00
_cell.angle_beta   90.00
_cell.angle_gamma   90.00
#
_symmetry.space_group_name_H-M   'P 1'
#
loop_
_entity.id
_entity.type
_entity.pdbx_description
1 polymer ?
#
loop_
_entity_poly.entity_id
_entity_poly.type
_entity_poly.pdbx_seq_one_letter_code
_entity_poly.pdbx_strand_id
1 'polypeptide(L)'
;MIQVYEYYISHHLSKAFESLFGSVTCLPGCFCMYRIRAPESNYPLLVSSNMVRDYAENNVDTLHKKNLLHLGEDRYLTTLMLKHHPYYKMKFTSDAQCRTNAPDTWQVLLSQRRRWINSTVHNLLELVFLPRLCGFCCFSMRFVVFIDLVSTIVMPATVVYLGYLIYQLAVSTSDTPLVSVYLLVAVYGLQALLFVFKRQWQHIGWMIVYLLAMPVFSFFIPLYAFWHFDDFSWGNTRLEVGDGKKVRYVAEIEEFDPASIPLRKWEDYEEEIMCGGPDRARLDDARSEMSSRASMYFVPPRPGSAAGSAYAINSYGYHQHGTANMHMGIPPAASVHCDGPMGAMGLAHGGYVPEVPGMAAGIGGYGAAVPMASLAPKMPVAPASEGLPTQYPSGMPNEVIAQSVRRILSTVDLMLVTKKQVRQQVAQDCNMDQDELSARKSFINLCIDEVLNERL
;
A
#
# COMPACT_ATOMS: atom_id res chain seq x y z
N MET A 1 -20.62 -16.79 -9.55
CA MET A 1 -20.25 -16.41 -10.94
C MET A 1 -20.91 -15.14 -11.46
N ILE A 2 -22.11 -14.77 -10.97
CA ILE A 2 -22.85 -13.57 -11.41
C ILE A 2 -22.13 -12.22 -11.17
N GLN A 3 -21.17 -12.20 -10.25
CA GLN A 3 -20.43 -10.99 -9.87
C GLN A 3 -19.24 -10.68 -10.81
N VAL A 4 -18.85 -11.60 -11.70
CA VAL A 4 -17.60 -11.49 -12.48
C VAL A 4 -17.54 -10.19 -13.30
N TYR A 5 -18.64 -9.87 -13.99
CA TYR A 5 -18.72 -8.65 -14.78
C TYR A 5 -18.68 -7.39 -13.91
N GLU A 6 -19.39 -7.38 -12.78
CA GLU A 6 -19.41 -6.25 -11.86
C GLU A 6 -18.02 -5.95 -11.27
N TYR A 7 -17.30 -6.98 -10.83
CA TYR A 7 -15.91 -6.83 -10.37
C TYR A 7 -15.00 -6.30 -11.47
N TYR A 8 -15.15 -6.79 -12.70
CA TYR A 8 -14.36 -6.31 -13.83
C TYR A 8 -14.59 -4.82 -14.07
N ILE A 9 -15.85 -4.38 -14.18
CA ILE A 9 -16.17 -2.98 -14.42
C ILE A 9 -15.69 -2.11 -13.25
N SER A 10 -15.93 -2.52 -12.01
CA SER A 10 -15.50 -1.75 -10.83
C SER A 10 -13.98 -1.55 -10.79
N HIS A 11 -13.17 -2.60 -11.00
CA HIS A 11 -11.72 -2.52 -10.89
C HIS A 11 -11.01 -2.06 -12.17
N HIS A 12 -11.39 -2.58 -13.34
CA HIS A 12 -10.69 -2.29 -14.58
C HIS A 12 -11.22 -1.08 -15.33
N LEU A 13 -12.44 -0.60 -15.04
CA LEU A 13 -12.98 0.62 -15.64
C LEU A 13 -13.00 1.76 -14.63
N SER A 14 -13.76 1.63 -13.53
CA SER A 14 -13.95 2.74 -12.58
C SER A 14 -12.64 3.10 -11.88
N LYS A 15 -11.94 2.13 -11.25
CA LYS A 15 -10.66 2.43 -10.56
C LYS A 15 -9.56 2.89 -11.51
N ALA A 16 -9.54 2.38 -12.75
CA ALA A 16 -8.63 2.87 -13.77
C ALA A 16 -8.91 4.33 -14.14
N PHE A 17 -10.17 4.71 -14.29
CA PHE A 17 -10.59 6.10 -14.52
C PHE A 17 -10.20 7.02 -13.36
N GLU A 18 -10.54 6.66 -12.11
CA GLU A 18 -10.17 7.45 -10.92
C GLU A 18 -8.63 7.61 -10.78
N SER A 19 -7.89 6.57 -11.17
CA SER A 19 -6.43 6.58 -11.18
C SER A 19 -5.85 7.61 -12.14
N LEU A 20 -6.52 7.95 -13.25
CA LEU A 20 -6.07 9.03 -14.15
C LEU A 20 -5.98 10.37 -13.41
N PHE A 21 -6.94 10.64 -12.54
CA PHE A 21 -6.99 11.82 -11.68
C PHE A 21 -6.11 11.71 -10.43
N GLY A 22 -5.45 10.57 -10.22
CA GLY A 22 -4.58 10.29 -9.07
C GLY A 22 -5.33 10.23 -7.74
N SER A 23 -6.66 10.04 -7.78
CA SER A 23 -7.54 10.10 -6.62
C SER A 23 -8.50 8.92 -6.63
N VAL A 24 -7.96 7.70 -6.59
CA VAL A 24 -8.78 6.50 -6.34
C VAL A 24 -9.54 6.70 -5.02
N THR A 25 -10.87 6.73 -5.08
CA THR A 25 -11.73 7.23 -3.99
C THR A 25 -12.02 6.16 -2.92
N CYS A 26 -11.73 4.91 -3.25
CA CYS A 26 -11.89 3.77 -2.36
C CYS A 26 -10.85 2.72 -2.75
N LEU A 27 -9.96 2.41 -1.80
CA LEU A 27 -9.02 1.31 -1.85
C LEU A 27 -9.68 0.09 -1.19
N PRO A 28 -9.67 -1.09 -1.83
CA PRO A 28 -10.19 -2.31 -1.21
C PRO A 28 -9.37 -2.69 0.03
N GLY A 29 -10.02 -3.19 1.08
CA GLY A 29 -9.32 -3.58 2.31
C GLY A 29 -8.27 -4.68 2.09
N CYS A 30 -8.56 -5.65 1.23
CA CYS A 30 -7.55 -6.58 0.73
C CYS A 30 -6.91 -6.03 -0.55
N PHE A 31 -5.63 -6.34 -0.77
CA PHE A 31 -4.92 -6.03 -2.00
C PHE A 31 -4.61 -4.54 -2.24
N CYS A 32 -4.14 -3.86 -1.19
CA CYS A 32 -3.58 -2.52 -1.28
C CYS A 32 -2.18 -2.45 -0.69
N MET A 33 -1.36 -1.55 -1.22
CA MET A 33 -0.04 -1.24 -0.69
C MET A 33 -0.01 0.21 -0.22
N TYR A 34 0.26 0.40 1.06
CA TYR A 34 0.33 1.72 1.68
C TYR A 34 1.77 2.10 1.94
N ARG A 35 2.07 3.39 1.75
CA ARG A 35 3.37 3.94 2.11
C ARG A 35 3.32 4.47 3.53
N ILE A 36 4.24 4.03 4.37
CA ILE A 36 4.34 4.47 5.78
C ILE A 36 4.88 5.91 5.85
N ARG A 37 5.93 6.21 5.08
CA ARG A 37 6.59 7.54 5.03
C ARG A 37 6.96 7.96 3.61
N ALA A 38 6.95 9.25 3.34
CA ALA A 38 7.36 9.81 2.05
C ALA A 38 8.85 9.55 1.78
N PRO A 39 9.25 9.19 0.54
CA PRO A 39 10.62 8.78 0.24
C PRO A 39 11.65 9.91 0.36
N GLU A 40 11.28 11.14 0.00
CA GLU A 40 12.21 12.28 -0.02
C GLU A 40 12.27 13.00 1.33
N SER A 41 11.11 13.31 1.91
CA SER A 41 11.04 14.10 3.15
C SER A 41 10.99 13.26 4.42
N ASN A 42 10.90 11.93 4.30
CA ASN A 42 10.62 11.01 5.41
C ASN A 42 9.34 11.38 6.21
N TYR A 43 8.47 12.20 5.62
CA TYR A 43 7.24 12.69 6.23
C TYR A 43 6.28 11.52 6.49
N PRO A 44 5.71 11.37 7.70
CA PRO A 44 4.80 10.27 8.02
C PRO A 44 3.50 10.39 7.22
N LEU A 45 3.12 9.32 6.52
CA LEU A 45 1.90 9.24 5.73
C LEU A 45 0.84 8.44 6.47
N LEU A 46 0.90 7.11 6.40
CA LEU A 46 -0.06 6.23 7.08
C LEU A 46 0.01 6.38 8.60
N VAL A 47 1.22 6.60 9.13
CA VAL A 47 1.49 6.74 10.58
C VAL A 47 1.49 8.20 11.05
N SER A 48 0.92 9.11 10.29
CA SER A 48 0.81 10.51 10.74
C SER A 48 -0.15 10.59 11.94
N SER A 49 0.14 11.48 12.89
CA SER A 49 -0.65 11.63 14.12
C SER A 49 -2.13 11.95 13.82
N ASN A 50 -2.39 12.79 12.81
CA ASN A 50 -3.75 13.13 12.38
C ASN A 50 -4.48 11.93 11.78
N MET A 51 -3.80 11.10 10.97
CA MET A 51 -4.38 9.87 10.42
C MET A 51 -4.74 8.88 11.53
N VAL A 52 -3.78 8.58 12.41
CA VAL A 52 -3.96 7.61 13.49
C VAL A 52 -5.05 8.06 14.44
N ARG A 53 -5.10 9.35 14.81
CA ARG A 53 -6.13 9.88 15.70
C ARG A 53 -7.53 9.77 15.11
N ASP A 54 -7.72 10.18 13.86
CA ASP A 54 -9.04 10.13 13.22
C ASP A 54 -9.47 8.68 12.94
N TYR A 55 -8.51 7.79 12.60
CA TYR A 55 -8.79 6.38 12.35
C TYR A 55 -9.06 5.57 13.62
N ALA A 56 -8.46 5.94 14.75
CA ALA A 56 -8.66 5.30 16.05
C ALA A 56 -9.96 5.73 16.76
N GLU A 57 -10.87 6.42 16.05
CA GLU A 57 -12.19 6.75 16.57
C GLU A 57 -12.99 5.47 16.81
N ASN A 58 -13.34 5.23 18.08
CA ASN A 58 -14.12 4.07 18.50
C ASN A 58 -15.53 4.46 18.97
N ASN A 59 -15.81 5.76 19.13
CA ASN A 59 -17.12 6.23 19.55
C ASN A 59 -18.08 6.35 18.36
N VAL A 60 -18.93 5.33 18.22
CA VAL A 60 -19.94 5.19 17.16
C VAL A 60 -21.36 5.52 17.63
N ASP A 61 -21.55 6.75 18.07
CA ASP A 61 -22.84 7.30 18.55
C ASP A 61 -23.94 7.39 17.48
N THR A 62 -23.57 7.56 16.20
CA THR A 62 -24.53 7.75 15.09
C THR A 62 -24.58 6.58 14.12
N LEU A 63 -25.72 6.44 13.43
CA LEU A 63 -25.89 5.48 12.32
C LEU A 63 -24.83 5.70 11.23
N HIS A 64 -24.49 6.96 10.96
CA HIS A 64 -23.45 7.32 10.01
C HIS A 64 -22.08 6.80 10.44
N LYS A 65 -21.65 7.10 11.68
CA LYS A 65 -20.35 6.61 12.17
C LYS A 65 -20.30 5.09 12.26
N LYS A 66 -21.39 4.41 12.66
CA LYS A 66 -21.42 2.93 12.67
C LYS A 66 -21.20 2.34 11.28
N ASN A 67 -21.89 2.85 10.26
CA ASN A 67 -21.71 2.38 8.88
C ASN A 67 -20.32 2.70 8.32
N LEU A 68 -19.77 3.88 8.66
CA LEU A 68 -18.46 4.32 8.19
C LEU A 68 -17.31 3.54 8.86
N LEU A 69 -17.33 3.41 10.18
CA LEU A 69 -16.23 2.88 10.99
C LEU A 69 -16.26 1.36 11.16
N HIS A 70 -17.44 0.72 11.21
CA HIS A 70 -17.55 -0.73 11.46
C HIS A 70 -17.79 -1.59 10.21
N LEU A 71 -18.34 -1.01 9.14
CA LEU A 71 -18.63 -1.76 7.91
C LEU A 71 -17.74 -1.36 6.73
N GLY A 72 -17.18 -0.14 6.75
CA GLY A 72 -16.39 0.45 5.66
C GLY A 72 -15.04 0.97 6.09
N GLU A 73 -14.38 0.32 7.05
CA GLU A 73 -13.08 0.73 7.61
C GLU A 73 -12.03 1.01 6.50
N ASP A 74 -11.95 0.16 5.49
CA ASP A 74 -11.05 0.30 4.33
C ASP A 74 -11.34 1.56 3.49
N ARG A 75 -12.63 1.83 3.28
CA ARG A 75 -13.11 3.04 2.60
C ARG A 75 -12.83 4.28 3.44
N TYR A 76 -13.08 4.21 4.75
CA TYR A 76 -12.82 5.30 5.66
C TYR A 76 -11.34 5.65 5.72
N LEU A 77 -10.45 4.64 5.77
CA LEU A 77 -9.01 4.85 5.67
C LEU A 77 -8.64 5.61 4.39
N THR A 78 -9.22 5.24 3.25
CA THR A 78 -9.01 5.93 1.98
C THR A 78 -9.46 7.40 2.04
N THR A 79 -10.63 7.64 2.63
CA THR A 79 -11.18 8.98 2.83
C THR A 79 -10.28 9.84 3.72
N LEU A 80 -9.72 9.27 4.80
CA LEU A 80 -8.75 9.96 5.65
C LEU A 80 -7.45 10.26 4.91
N MET A 81 -6.96 9.34 4.06
CA MET A 81 -5.79 9.60 3.23
C MET A 81 -6.02 10.76 2.26
N LEU A 82 -7.19 10.84 1.62
CA LEU A 82 -7.58 11.98 0.78
C LEU A 82 -7.66 13.29 1.57
N LYS A 83 -8.19 13.22 2.79
CA LYS A 83 -8.38 14.38 3.68
C LYS A 83 -7.04 14.95 4.16
N HIS A 84 -6.16 14.10 4.70
CA HIS A 84 -4.93 14.52 5.36
C HIS A 84 -3.74 14.65 4.40
N HIS A 85 -3.74 13.90 3.29
CA HIS A 85 -2.64 13.86 2.33
C HIS A 85 -3.08 14.20 0.89
N PRO A 86 -3.76 15.34 0.64
CA PRO A 86 -4.39 15.65 -0.65
C PRO A 86 -3.40 15.84 -1.82
N TYR A 87 -2.11 16.03 -1.52
CA TYR A 87 -1.05 16.17 -2.53
C TYR A 87 -0.43 14.83 -2.95
N TYR A 88 -0.74 13.74 -2.24
CA TYR A 88 -0.29 12.40 -2.58
C TYR A 88 -1.33 11.70 -3.45
N LYS A 89 -0.83 10.86 -4.37
CA LYS A 89 -1.68 10.18 -5.35
C LYS A 89 -2.01 8.78 -4.86
N MET A 90 -3.27 8.39 -5.00
CA MET A 90 -3.68 6.99 -4.94
C MET A 90 -3.94 6.48 -6.35
N LYS A 91 -3.26 5.40 -6.70
CA LYS A 91 -3.20 4.88 -8.06
C LYS A 91 -3.63 3.41 -8.08
N PHE A 92 -4.38 3.07 -9.11
CA PHE A 92 -4.66 1.70 -9.48
C PHE A 92 -3.56 1.18 -10.41
N THR A 93 -3.06 -0.03 -10.14
CA THR A 93 -2.07 -0.74 -10.96
C THR A 93 -2.74 -1.94 -11.61
N SER A 94 -2.88 -1.93 -12.94
CA SER A 94 -3.59 -2.98 -13.69
C SER A 94 -2.89 -4.34 -13.69
N ASP A 95 -1.56 -4.33 -13.51
CA ASP A 95 -0.75 -5.56 -13.54
C ASP A 95 -0.77 -6.30 -12.20
N ALA A 96 -1.29 -5.66 -11.16
CA ALA A 96 -1.41 -6.24 -9.85
C ALA A 96 -2.49 -7.34 -9.86
N GLN A 97 -2.13 -8.57 -9.49
CA GLN A 97 -3.03 -9.72 -9.45
C GLN A 97 -3.36 -10.15 -8.01
N CYS A 98 -4.64 -10.38 -7.73
CA CYS A 98 -5.14 -10.96 -6.49
C CYS A 98 -6.14 -12.07 -6.81
N ARG A 99 -6.19 -13.11 -5.97
CA ARG A 99 -7.22 -14.15 -6.03
C ARG A 99 -7.95 -14.17 -4.69
N THR A 100 -9.28 -14.20 -4.76
CA THR A 100 -10.15 -14.28 -3.60
C THR A 100 -11.29 -15.23 -3.86
N ASN A 101 -11.88 -15.75 -2.79
CA ASN A 101 -13.06 -16.61 -2.86
C ASN A 101 -14.31 -15.74 -2.90
N ALA A 102 -15.12 -15.90 -3.93
CA ALA A 102 -16.43 -15.28 -4.00
C ALA A 102 -17.42 -16.01 -3.07
N PRO A 103 -18.47 -15.34 -2.57
CA PRO A 103 -19.56 -16.00 -1.87
C PRO A 103 -20.14 -17.16 -2.69
N ASP A 104 -20.27 -18.31 -2.04
CA ASP A 104 -20.81 -19.56 -2.58
C ASP A 104 -22.30 -19.74 -2.27
N THR A 105 -22.79 -19.10 -1.19
CA THR A 105 -24.19 -19.15 -0.75
C THR A 105 -24.89 -17.79 -0.84
N TRP A 106 -26.20 -17.82 -1.07
CA TRP A 106 -27.04 -16.62 -1.17
C TRP A 106 -26.99 -15.75 0.10
N GLN A 107 -27.01 -16.37 1.28
CA GLN A 107 -27.01 -15.64 2.56
C GLN A 107 -25.69 -14.87 2.76
N VAL A 108 -24.55 -15.48 2.41
CA VAL A 108 -23.24 -14.83 2.48
C VAL A 108 -23.17 -13.69 1.46
N LEU A 109 -23.65 -13.90 0.24
CA LEU A 109 -23.72 -12.86 -0.79
C LEU A 109 -24.57 -11.66 -0.32
N LEU A 110 -25.77 -11.92 0.19
CA LEU A 110 -26.69 -10.86 0.64
C LEU A 110 -26.10 -10.08 1.82
N SER A 111 -25.50 -10.77 2.80
CA SER A 111 -24.81 -10.14 3.93
C SER A 111 -23.61 -9.29 3.47
N GLN A 112 -22.82 -9.79 2.52
CA GLN A 112 -21.71 -9.03 1.93
C GLN A 112 -22.22 -7.76 1.24
N ARG A 113 -23.21 -7.90 0.35
CA ARG A 113 -23.72 -6.78 -0.44
C ARG A 113 -24.43 -5.72 0.39
N ARG A 114 -25.18 -6.12 1.42
CA ARG A 114 -25.77 -5.18 2.38
C ARG A 114 -24.70 -4.28 2.99
N ARG A 115 -23.65 -4.88 3.56
CA ARG A 115 -22.56 -4.13 4.20
C ARG A 115 -21.89 -3.17 3.22
N TRP A 116 -21.59 -3.66 2.01
CA TRP A 116 -20.93 -2.87 0.99
C TRP A 116 -21.76 -1.68 0.53
N ILE A 117 -23.06 -1.86 0.30
CA ILE A 117 -23.95 -0.77 -0.13
C ILE A 117 -24.08 0.26 1.00
N ASN A 118 -24.37 -0.18 2.22
CA ASN A 118 -24.54 0.72 3.36
C ASN A 118 -23.25 1.53 3.62
N SER A 119 -22.08 0.88 3.65
CA SER A 119 -20.80 1.57 3.82
C SER A 119 -20.49 2.52 2.66
N THR A 120 -20.88 2.16 1.43
CA THR A 120 -20.62 2.98 0.23
C THR A 120 -21.38 4.29 0.30
N VAL A 121 -22.67 4.28 0.68
CA VAL A 121 -23.47 5.51 0.79
C VAL A 121 -22.86 6.48 1.80
N HIS A 122 -22.50 5.99 2.99
CA HIS A 122 -21.91 6.82 4.04
C HIS A 122 -20.52 7.34 3.69
N ASN A 123 -19.68 6.51 3.05
CA ASN A 123 -18.35 6.94 2.64
C ASN A 123 -18.40 7.96 1.49
N LEU A 124 -19.28 7.75 0.49
CA LEU A 124 -19.46 8.72 -0.60
C LEU A 124 -19.98 10.04 -0.05
N LEU A 125 -20.88 10.03 0.95
CA LEU A 125 -21.32 11.25 1.62
C LEU A 125 -20.14 12.02 2.23
N GLU A 126 -19.25 11.35 2.94
CA GLU A 126 -18.04 11.98 3.51
C GLU A 126 -17.10 12.53 2.43
N LEU A 127 -16.87 11.76 1.36
CA LEU A 127 -16.05 12.17 0.23
C LEU A 127 -16.60 13.42 -0.49
N VAL A 128 -17.93 13.54 -0.63
CA VAL A 128 -18.54 14.73 -1.23
C VAL A 128 -18.15 15.98 -0.45
N PHE A 129 -18.02 15.92 0.87
CA PHE A 129 -17.69 17.09 1.69
C PHE A 129 -16.19 17.38 1.82
N LEU A 130 -15.31 16.55 1.25
CA LEU A 130 -13.88 16.82 1.28
C LEU A 130 -13.51 18.09 0.47
N PRO A 131 -12.73 19.02 1.04
CA PRO A 131 -12.46 20.32 0.42
C PRO A 131 -11.41 20.26 -0.70
N ARG A 132 -10.57 19.22 -0.78
CA ARG A 132 -9.42 19.15 -1.71
C ARG A 132 -9.42 17.87 -2.55
N LEU A 133 -10.47 17.67 -3.34
CA LEU A 133 -10.47 16.69 -4.43
C LEU A 133 -10.06 17.37 -5.74
N CYS A 134 -9.31 16.67 -6.59
CA CYS A 134 -8.77 17.26 -7.81
C CYS A 134 -9.86 17.56 -8.88
N GLY A 135 -9.55 18.51 -9.77
CA GLY A 135 -10.36 18.88 -10.94
C GLY A 135 -11.19 20.16 -10.76
N PHE A 136 -11.85 20.59 -11.84
CA PHE A 136 -12.61 21.85 -11.91
C PHE A 136 -14.06 21.59 -12.37
N CYS A 137 -15.03 22.19 -11.68
CA CYS A 137 -16.46 22.11 -12.02
C CYS A 137 -16.96 20.66 -12.25
N CYS A 138 -17.70 20.39 -13.34
CA CYS A 138 -18.24 19.06 -13.69
C CYS A 138 -17.17 18.02 -14.07
N PHE A 139 -15.90 18.43 -14.19
CA PHE A 139 -14.75 17.52 -14.37
C PHE A 139 -13.95 17.36 -13.08
N SER A 140 -14.55 17.69 -11.93
CA SER A 140 -13.98 17.43 -10.61
C SER A 140 -14.27 16.01 -10.15
N MET A 141 -13.32 15.39 -9.48
CA MET A 141 -13.53 14.14 -8.75
C MET A 141 -14.66 14.26 -7.73
N ARG A 142 -14.88 15.44 -7.14
CA ARG A 142 -16.02 15.69 -6.25
C ARG A 142 -17.36 15.56 -6.98
N PHE A 143 -17.44 16.01 -8.23
CA PHE A 143 -18.65 15.86 -9.03
C PHE A 143 -18.91 14.39 -9.39
N VAL A 144 -17.85 13.64 -9.76
CA VAL A 144 -17.95 12.18 -10.01
C VAL A 144 -18.47 11.45 -8.76
N VAL A 145 -17.89 11.71 -7.60
CA VAL A 145 -18.32 11.13 -6.32
C VAL A 145 -19.78 11.47 -6.01
N PHE A 146 -20.21 12.71 -6.28
CA PHE A 146 -21.60 13.12 -6.11
C PHE A 146 -22.55 12.35 -7.03
N ILE A 147 -22.20 12.20 -8.31
CA ILE A 147 -22.98 11.41 -9.26
C ILE A 147 -23.04 9.94 -8.82
N ASP A 148 -21.93 9.37 -8.33
CA ASP A 148 -21.90 8.00 -7.81
C ASP A 148 -22.79 7.83 -6.57
N LEU A 149 -22.83 8.82 -5.67
CA LEU A 149 -23.74 8.82 -4.52
C LEU A 149 -25.20 8.80 -4.96
N VAL A 150 -25.58 9.73 -5.85
CA VAL A 150 -26.96 9.82 -6.37
C VAL A 150 -27.33 8.55 -7.14
N SER A 151 -26.43 8.04 -7.98
CA SER A 151 -26.61 6.80 -8.73
C SER A 151 -26.84 5.61 -7.81
N THR A 152 -26.06 5.49 -6.73
CA THR A 152 -26.21 4.41 -5.73
C THR A 152 -27.59 4.45 -5.07
N ILE A 153 -28.09 5.64 -4.73
CA ILE A 153 -29.41 5.83 -4.09
C ILE A 153 -30.55 5.55 -5.06
N VAL A 154 -30.45 6.04 -6.30
CA VAL A 154 -31.51 5.96 -7.33
C VAL A 154 -31.50 4.62 -8.07
N MET A 155 -30.48 3.78 -7.86
CA MET A 155 -30.30 2.50 -8.56
C MET A 155 -31.58 1.62 -8.65
N PRO A 156 -32.39 1.45 -7.58
CA PRO A 156 -33.66 0.71 -7.68
C PRO A 156 -34.66 1.36 -8.65
N ALA A 157 -34.80 2.68 -8.59
CA ALA A 157 -35.70 3.41 -9.48
C ALA A 157 -35.25 3.31 -10.95
N THR A 158 -33.94 3.25 -11.20
CA THR A 158 -33.40 3.03 -12.55
C THR A 158 -33.83 1.68 -13.14
N VAL A 159 -33.91 0.63 -12.33
CA VAL A 159 -34.40 -0.69 -12.78
C VAL A 159 -35.90 -0.65 -13.10
N VAL A 160 -36.70 0.06 -12.29
CA VAL A 160 -38.13 0.26 -12.58
C VAL A 160 -38.32 1.01 -13.88
N TYR A 161 -37.53 2.07 -14.11
CA TYR A 161 -37.56 2.83 -15.36
C TYR A 161 -37.13 1.98 -16.56
N LEU A 162 -36.14 1.10 -16.41
CA LEU A 162 -35.77 0.14 -17.45
C LEU A 162 -36.93 -0.80 -17.80
N GLY A 163 -37.65 -1.31 -16.79
CA GLY A 163 -38.86 -2.12 -16.99
C GLY A 163 -39.96 -1.35 -17.73
N TYR A 164 -40.18 -0.08 -17.39
CA TYR A 164 -41.10 0.81 -18.09
C TYR A 164 -40.72 1.00 -19.56
N LEU A 165 -39.43 1.21 -19.87
CA LEU A 165 -38.96 1.33 -21.25
C LEU A 165 -39.19 0.04 -22.07
N ILE A 166 -38.94 -1.13 -21.47
CA ILE A 166 -39.20 -2.43 -22.12
C ILE A 166 -40.70 -2.61 -22.39
N TYR A 167 -41.56 -2.27 -21.42
CA TYR A 167 -43.00 -2.34 -21.58
C TYR A 167 -43.50 -1.42 -22.72
N GLN A 168 -43.05 -0.16 -22.74
CA GLN A 168 -43.42 0.78 -23.79
C GLN A 168 -42.98 0.30 -25.17
N LEU A 169 -41.75 -0.20 -25.30
CA LEU A 169 -41.23 -0.72 -26.56
C LEU A 169 -42.03 -1.93 -27.07
N ALA A 170 -42.57 -2.75 -26.16
CA ALA A 170 -43.37 -3.93 -26.50
C ALA A 170 -44.82 -3.58 -26.90
N VAL A 171 -45.40 -2.53 -26.32
CA VAL A 171 -46.82 -2.17 -26.51
C VAL A 171 -47.01 -1.11 -27.59
N SER A 172 -46.20 -0.03 -27.58
CA SER A 172 -46.36 1.09 -28.52
C SER A 172 -45.04 1.84 -28.70
N THR A 173 -44.48 1.77 -29.91
CA THR A 173 -43.22 2.43 -30.26
C THR A 173 -43.35 3.95 -30.44
N SER A 174 -44.57 4.47 -30.60
CA SER A 174 -44.84 5.89 -30.88
C SER A 174 -44.45 6.84 -29.75
N ASP A 175 -44.64 6.42 -28.49
CA ASP A 175 -44.40 7.26 -27.30
C ASP A 175 -43.15 6.84 -26.51
N THR A 176 -42.29 6.00 -27.11
CA THR A 176 -41.09 5.52 -26.43
C THR A 176 -40.04 6.63 -26.35
N PRO A 177 -39.46 6.92 -25.17
CA PRO A 177 -38.35 7.87 -25.02
C PRO A 177 -37.07 7.37 -25.71
N LEU A 178 -36.94 7.61 -27.03
CA LEU A 178 -35.84 7.07 -27.84
C LEU A 178 -34.45 7.52 -27.36
N VAL A 179 -34.35 8.73 -26.79
CA VAL A 179 -33.09 9.22 -26.21
C VAL A 179 -32.58 8.30 -25.10
N SER A 180 -33.45 7.85 -24.20
CA SER A 180 -33.07 6.93 -23.11
C SER A 180 -32.63 5.58 -23.65
N VAL A 181 -33.30 5.07 -24.70
CA VAL A 181 -32.92 3.81 -25.36
C VAL A 181 -31.56 3.94 -26.02
N TYR A 182 -31.31 5.01 -26.77
CA TYR A 182 -30.01 5.25 -27.41
C TYR A 182 -28.88 5.42 -26.39
N LEU A 183 -29.12 6.11 -25.27
CA LEU A 183 -28.14 6.23 -24.20
C LEU A 183 -27.84 4.87 -23.55
N LEU A 184 -28.84 4.04 -23.32
CA LEU A 184 -28.66 2.70 -22.76
C LEU A 184 -27.80 1.82 -23.70
N VAL A 185 -28.13 1.82 -24.99
CA VAL A 185 -27.38 1.09 -26.02
C VAL A 185 -25.96 1.65 -26.13
N ALA A 186 -25.77 2.97 -26.04
CA ALA A 186 -24.45 3.57 -26.07
C ALA A 186 -23.60 3.16 -24.86
N VAL A 187 -24.16 3.17 -23.64
CA VAL A 187 -23.44 2.82 -22.41
C VAL A 187 -22.99 1.35 -22.41
N TYR A 188 -23.90 0.41 -22.66
CA TYR A 188 -23.54 -1.02 -22.68
C TYR A 188 -22.80 -1.40 -23.97
N GLY A 189 -23.14 -0.79 -25.09
CA GLY A 189 -22.48 -0.99 -26.38
C GLY A 189 -21.03 -0.53 -26.36
N LEU A 190 -20.72 0.61 -25.74
CA LEU A 190 -19.34 1.06 -25.55
C LEU A 190 -18.54 0.08 -24.69
N GLN A 191 -19.14 -0.46 -23.63
CA GLN A 191 -18.47 -1.47 -22.81
C GLN A 191 -18.22 -2.78 -23.57
N ALA A 192 -19.20 -3.23 -24.35
CA ALA A 192 -19.04 -4.39 -25.22
C ALA A 192 -17.92 -4.17 -26.25
N LEU A 193 -17.88 -2.99 -26.87
CA LEU A 193 -16.83 -2.59 -27.81
C LEU A 193 -15.44 -2.64 -27.17
N LEU A 194 -15.30 -2.18 -25.92
CA LEU A 194 -14.05 -2.27 -25.17
C LEU A 194 -13.59 -3.72 -24.97
N PHE A 195 -14.52 -4.65 -24.70
CA PHE A 195 -14.17 -6.08 -24.57
C PHE A 195 -13.72 -6.70 -25.90
N VAL A 196 -14.36 -6.31 -27.00
CA VAL A 196 -13.97 -6.74 -28.35
C VAL A 196 -12.56 -6.26 -28.68
N PHE A 197 -12.26 -4.98 -28.44
CA PHE A 197 -10.92 -4.43 -28.68
C PHE A 197 -9.84 -5.09 -27.82
N LYS A 198 -10.16 -5.40 -26.55
CA LYS A 198 -9.25 -6.14 -25.67
C LYS A 198 -9.17 -7.64 -25.97
N ARG A 199 -9.95 -8.14 -26.93
CA ARG A 199 -10.07 -9.57 -27.29
C ARG A 199 -10.51 -10.46 -26.11
N GLN A 200 -11.26 -9.89 -25.16
CA GLN A 200 -11.72 -10.58 -23.95
C GLN A 200 -13.20 -10.96 -24.06
N TRP A 201 -13.51 -11.81 -25.04
CA TRP A 201 -14.88 -12.22 -25.39
C TRP A 201 -15.68 -12.81 -24.23
N GLN A 202 -15.00 -13.44 -23.26
CA GLN A 202 -15.63 -13.99 -22.06
C GLN A 202 -16.43 -12.94 -21.28
N HIS A 203 -15.98 -11.68 -21.26
CA HIS A 203 -16.67 -10.62 -20.51
C HIS A 203 -17.98 -10.18 -21.16
N ILE A 204 -18.16 -10.40 -22.46
CA ILE A 204 -19.44 -10.19 -23.14
C ILE A 204 -20.46 -11.22 -22.64
N GLY A 205 -20.05 -12.49 -22.50
CA GLY A 205 -20.90 -13.53 -21.91
C GLY A 205 -21.29 -13.19 -20.47
N TRP A 206 -20.33 -12.77 -19.65
CA TRP A 206 -20.60 -12.34 -18.28
C TRP A 206 -21.46 -11.07 -18.18
N MET A 207 -21.35 -10.15 -19.14
CA MET A 207 -22.22 -8.98 -19.24
C MET A 207 -23.68 -9.39 -19.46
N ILE A 208 -23.94 -10.36 -20.34
CA ILE A 208 -25.32 -10.88 -20.55
C ILE A 208 -25.86 -11.52 -19.27
N VAL A 209 -25.06 -12.34 -18.59
CA VAL A 209 -25.44 -12.92 -17.29
C VAL A 209 -25.76 -11.83 -16.27
N TYR A 210 -24.97 -10.75 -16.23
CA TYR A 210 -25.21 -9.62 -15.34
C TYR A 210 -26.48 -8.83 -15.72
N LEU A 211 -26.75 -8.61 -17.01
CA LEU A 211 -27.98 -7.96 -17.49
C LEU A 211 -29.24 -8.71 -17.01
N LEU A 212 -29.23 -10.04 -17.08
CA LEU A 212 -30.32 -10.87 -16.55
C LEU A 212 -30.40 -10.81 -15.02
N ALA A 213 -29.27 -10.59 -14.35
CA ALA A 213 -29.18 -10.46 -12.91
C ALA A 213 -29.54 -9.08 -12.35
N MET A 214 -29.72 -8.07 -13.20
CA MET A 214 -29.96 -6.68 -12.78
C MET A 214 -31.14 -6.51 -11.82
N PRO A 215 -32.29 -7.18 -11.98
CA PRO A 215 -33.39 -7.08 -11.02
C PRO A 215 -32.97 -7.52 -9.60
N VAL A 216 -32.01 -8.42 -9.50
CA VAL A 216 -31.48 -8.87 -8.21
C VAL A 216 -30.45 -7.88 -7.68
N PHE A 217 -29.44 -7.54 -8.49
CA PHE A 217 -28.28 -6.75 -8.05
C PHE A 217 -28.54 -5.26 -7.92
N SER A 218 -29.42 -4.71 -8.75
CA SER A 218 -29.69 -3.27 -8.83
C SER A 218 -31.05 -2.87 -8.27
N PHE A 219 -31.91 -3.84 -7.91
CA PHE A 219 -33.22 -3.55 -7.30
C PHE A 219 -33.42 -4.28 -5.96
N PHE A 220 -33.46 -5.61 -5.96
CA PHE A 220 -33.75 -6.36 -4.73
C PHE A 220 -32.70 -6.17 -3.62
N ILE A 221 -31.42 -6.40 -3.93
CA ILE A 221 -30.34 -6.30 -2.95
C ILE A 221 -30.20 -4.88 -2.39
N PRO A 222 -30.21 -3.81 -3.20
CA PRO A 222 -30.15 -2.44 -2.69
C PRO A 222 -31.36 -2.05 -1.83
N LEU A 223 -32.59 -2.43 -2.22
CA LEU A 223 -33.76 -2.21 -1.39
C LEU A 223 -33.66 -2.94 -0.05
N TYR A 224 -33.19 -4.19 -0.06
CA TYR A 224 -32.91 -4.92 1.16
C TYR A 224 -31.86 -4.21 2.03
N ALA A 225 -30.81 -3.66 1.41
CA ALA A 225 -29.76 -2.93 2.11
C ALA A 225 -30.27 -1.63 2.74
N PHE A 226 -31.05 -0.85 2.00
CA PHE A 226 -31.69 0.37 2.50
C PHE A 226 -32.74 0.08 3.58
N TRP A 227 -33.44 -1.05 3.51
CA TRP A 227 -34.36 -1.48 4.55
C TRP A 227 -33.63 -1.88 5.84
N HIS A 228 -32.44 -2.46 5.73
CA HIS A 228 -31.60 -2.90 6.84
C HIS A 228 -30.38 -2.00 7.01
N PHE A 229 -30.59 -0.68 6.95
CA PHE A 229 -29.53 0.31 7.02
C PHE A 229 -28.88 0.41 8.42
N ASP A 230 -29.57 -0.15 9.41
CA ASP A 230 -29.20 -0.26 10.82
C ASP A 230 -28.68 -1.66 11.22
N ASP A 231 -28.57 -2.60 10.27
CA ASP A 231 -28.05 -3.94 10.55
C ASP A 231 -26.52 -4.02 10.38
N PHE A 232 -25.83 -4.00 11.52
CA PHE A 232 -24.37 -4.08 11.63
C PHE A 232 -23.81 -5.50 11.78
N SER A 233 -24.66 -6.53 11.64
CA SER A 233 -24.20 -7.92 11.80
C SER A 233 -23.16 -8.31 10.75
N TRP A 234 -22.02 -8.83 11.21
CA TRP A 234 -21.09 -9.58 10.38
C TRP A 234 -21.53 -11.05 10.44
N GLY A 235 -22.06 -11.60 9.34
CA GLY A 235 -22.53 -12.99 9.34
C GLY A 235 -21.42 -13.94 9.81
N ASN A 236 -21.69 -14.78 10.82
CA ASN A 236 -20.88 -15.84 11.48
C ASN A 236 -19.35 -15.71 11.67
N THR A 237 -18.64 -14.74 11.10
CA THR A 237 -17.17 -14.61 11.14
C THR A 237 -16.67 -13.88 12.39
N ARG A 238 -17.57 -13.43 13.28
CA ARG A 238 -17.26 -12.89 14.62
C ARG A 238 -17.98 -13.64 15.75
N LEU A 239 -18.56 -14.81 15.47
CA LEU A 239 -19.08 -15.68 16.51
C LEU A 239 -17.96 -16.61 16.93
N GLU A 240 -17.19 -16.21 17.94
CA GLU A 240 -16.44 -17.20 18.70
C GLU A 240 -17.45 -18.16 19.33
N VAL A 241 -17.27 -19.45 19.08
CA VAL A 241 -18.07 -20.53 19.65
C VAL A 241 -17.66 -20.65 21.12
N GLY A 242 -18.21 -19.79 21.97
CA GLY A 242 -18.34 -20.03 23.40
C GLY A 242 -19.55 -20.93 23.64
N ASP A 243 -19.35 -21.99 24.43
CA ASP A 243 -20.31 -23.04 24.76
C ASP A 243 -21.79 -22.61 24.72
N GLY A 244 -22.52 -23.13 23.73
CA GLY A 244 -23.97 -23.36 23.79
C GLY A 244 -24.91 -22.15 23.80
N LYS A 245 -24.44 -20.90 23.81
CA LYS A 245 -25.32 -19.72 23.72
C LYS A 245 -24.86 -18.78 22.62
N LYS A 246 -25.76 -18.48 21.68
CA LYS A 246 -25.57 -17.42 20.68
C LYS A 246 -25.48 -16.07 21.39
N VAL A 247 -24.28 -15.66 21.78
CA VAL A 247 -24.02 -14.32 22.29
C VAL A 247 -23.91 -13.39 21.09
N ARG A 248 -24.91 -12.52 20.92
CA ARG A 248 -24.74 -11.31 20.10
C ARG A 248 -23.79 -10.41 20.89
N TYR A 249 -22.53 -10.30 20.46
CA TYR A 249 -21.66 -9.24 20.95
C TYR A 249 -22.21 -7.90 20.43
N VAL A 250 -23.03 -7.23 21.24
CA VAL A 250 -22.83 -5.80 21.41
C VAL A 250 -21.46 -5.72 22.05
N ALA A 251 -20.47 -5.17 21.36
CA ALA A 251 -19.15 -5.00 21.96
C ALA A 251 -19.32 -4.15 23.22
N GLU A 252 -19.39 -4.81 24.38
CA GLU A 252 -18.99 -4.17 25.62
C GLU A 252 -17.54 -3.78 25.37
N ILE A 253 -17.31 -2.48 25.27
CA ILE A 253 -15.99 -1.90 25.14
C ILE A 253 -15.31 -2.23 26.47
N GLU A 254 -14.63 -3.38 26.55
CA GLU A 254 -13.65 -3.58 27.61
C GLU A 254 -12.68 -2.40 27.55
N GLU A 255 -12.39 -1.82 28.71
CA GLU A 255 -11.39 -0.77 28.82
C GLU A 255 -10.06 -1.33 28.30
N PHE A 256 -9.65 -0.84 27.14
CA PHE A 256 -8.42 -1.27 26.49
C PHE A 256 -7.23 -0.92 27.40
N ASP A 257 -6.57 -1.93 27.97
CA ASP A 257 -5.34 -1.74 28.73
C ASP A 257 -4.17 -1.50 27.75
N PRO A 258 -3.59 -0.30 27.67
CA PRO A 258 -2.46 -0.03 26.79
C PRO A 258 -1.22 -0.88 27.14
N ALA A 259 -1.11 -1.37 28.39
CA ALA A 259 -0.01 -2.24 28.82
C ALA A 259 -0.11 -3.67 28.23
N SER A 260 -1.26 -4.04 27.66
CA SER A 260 -1.42 -5.29 26.92
C SER A 260 -0.69 -5.32 25.58
N ILE A 261 -0.32 -4.15 25.02
CA ILE A 261 0.46 -4.07 23.79
C ILE A 261 1.94 -4.34 24.15
N PRO A 262 2.55 -5.43 23.66
CA PRO A 262 3.98 -5.63 23.82
C PRO A 262 4.74 -4.52 23.07
N LEU A 263 5.34 -3.59 23.82
CA LEU A 263 6.19 -2.56 23.26
C LEU A 263 7.57 -3.15 22.98
N ARG A 264 7.95 -3.21 21.71
CA ARG A 264 9.25 -3.74 21.29
C ARG A 264 9.79 -2.92 20.14
N LYS A 265 11.12 -2.72 20.09
CA LYS A 265 11.74 -2.09 18.92
C LYS A 265 11.77 -3.08 17.76
N TRP A 266 11.69 -2.55 16.54
CA TRP A 266 11.76 -3.37 15.33
C TRP A 266 13.05 -4.20 15.26
N GLU A 267 14.18 -3.61 15.68
CA GLU A 267 15.48 -4.26 15.75
C GLU A 267 15.45 -5.51 16.65
N ASP A 268 14.87 -5.40 17.85
CA ASP A 268 14.77 -6.52 18.78
C ASP A 268 13.88 -7.65 18.22
N TYR A 269 12.83 -7.31 17.48
CA TYR A 269 11.92 -8.27 16.84
C TYR A 269 12.58 -9.00 15.66
N GLU A 270 13.30 -8.26 14.83
CA GLU A 270 14.09 -8.80 13.72
C GLU A 270 15.17 -9.75 14.22
N GLU A 271 15.89 -9.38 15.29
CA GLU A 271 16.90 -10.25 15.90
C GLU A 271 16.32 -11.57 16.42
N GLU A 272 15.11 -11.60 16.96
CA GLU A 272 14.48 -12.86 17.40
C GLU A 272 14.04 -13.76 16.24
N ILE A 273 13.52 -13.16 15.15
CA ILE A 273 13.21 -13.92 13.93
C ILE A 273 14.50 -14.51 13.34
N MET A 274 15.59 -13.74 13.34
CA MET A 274 16.88 -14.15 12.77
C MET A 274 17.62 -15.15 13.66
N CYS A 275 17.54 -14.99 14.98
CA CYS A 275 18.21 -15.85 15.97
C CYS A 275 17.39 -17.10 16.34
N GLY A 276 16.18 -17.27 15.76
CA GLY A 276 15.37 -18.46 15.93
C GLY A 276 14.71 -18.55 17.31
N GLY A 277 13.94 -17.53 17.66
CA GLY A 277 13.10 -17.54 18.86
C GLY A 277 12.15 -18.75 18.94
N PRO A 278 11.61 -19.03 20.14
CA PRO A 278 10.81 -20.23 20.43
C PRO A 278 9.57 -20.43 19.53
N ASP A 279 9.14 -19.40 18.80
CA ASP A 279 8.01 -19.47 17.86
C ASP A 279 8.34 -20.12 16.50
N ARG A 280 9.61 -20.40 16.17
CA ARG A 280 9.93 -21.19 14.96
C ARG A 280 9.32 -22.59 15.00
N ALA A 281 9.28 -23.22 16.18
CA ALA A 281 8.65 -24.52 16.35
C ALA A 281 7.13 -24.47 16.15
N ARG A 282 6.46 -23.41 16.62
CA ARG A 282 5.01 -23.21 16.44
C ARG A 282 4.60 -22.86 15.01
N LEU A 283 5.43 -22.08 14.31
CA LEU A 283 5.19 -21.71 12.91
C LEU A 283 5.41 -22.89 11.94
N ASP A 284 6.34 -23.79 12.26
CA ASP A 284 6.55 -25.01 11.48
C ASP A 284 5.45 -26.06 11.74
N ASP A 285 4.96 -26.21 12.98
CA ASP A 285 3.83 -27.12 13.29
C ASP A 285 2.51 -26.67 12.63
N ALA A 286 2.21 -25.36 12.62
CA ALA A 286 1.02 -24.83 11.94
C ALA A 286 1.06 -25.00 10.41
N ARG A 287 2.27 -25.03 9.82
CA ARG A 287 2.46 -25.34 8.39
C ARG A 287 2.35 -26.83 8.09
N SER A 288 2.72 -27.69 9.04
CA SER A 288 2.68 -29.14 8.88
C SER A 288 1.25 -29.72 8.97
N GLU A 289 0.39 -29.15 9.82
CA GLU A 289 -1.02 -29.59 9.94
C GLU A 289 -1.89 -29.16 8.75
N MET A 290 -1.56 -28.07 8.06
CA MET A 290 -2.31 -27.62 6.88
C MET A 290 -1.95 -28.41 5.60
N SER A 291 -0.82 -29.13 5.61
CA SER A 291 -0.38 -29.97 4.48
C SER A 291 -1.05 -31.35 4.45
N SER A 292 -1.41 -31.91 5.61
CA SER A 292 -1.93 -33.28 5.73
C SER A 292 -3.43 -33.43 5.42
N ARG A 293 -4.20 -32.33 5.28
CA ARG A 293 -5.62 -32.37 4.84
C ARG A 293 -5.84 -32.07 3.36
N ALA A 294 -4.80 -31.75 2.59
CA ALA A 294 -4.90 -31.43 1.16
C ALA A 294 -4.59 -32.61 0.21
N SER A 295 -4.23 -33.78 0.73
CA SER A 295 -3.89 -34.96 -0.07
C SER A 295 -5.09 -35.88 -0.29
N MET A 296 -6.05 -35.50 -1.13
CA MET A 296 -6.97 -36.49 -1.72
C MET A 296 -7.37 -36.26 -3.18
N TYR A 297 -6.74 -35.31 -3.89
CA TYR A 297 -6.90 -35.19 -5.35
C TYR A 297 -5.55 -34.94 -6.01
N PHE A 298 -4.75 -35.98 -6.14
CA PHE A 298 -3.51 -35.95 -6.91
C PHE A 298 -3.76 -36.47 -8.34
N VAL A 299 -3.66 -35.57 -9.32
CA VAL A 299 -3.47 -35.91 -10.74
C VAL A 299 -1.97 -35.92 -10.99
N PRO A 300 -1.37 -36.99 -11.56
CA PRO A 300 0.08 -37.09 -11.70
C PRO A 300 0.62 -36.12 -12.79
N PRO A 301 1.75 -35.42 -12.55
CA PRO A 301 2.42 -34.62 -13.58
C PRO A 301 3.26 -35.51 -14.50
N ARG A 302 3.29 -35.17 -15.80
CA ARG A 302 4.25 -35.70 -16.78
C ARG A 302 5.69 -35.23 -16.50
N PRO A 303 6.73 -36.01 -16.84
CA PRO A 303 8.10 -35.75 -16.42
C PRO A 303 8.82 -34.76 -17.35
N GLY A 304 9.47 -33.75 -16.76
CA GLY A 304 10.42 -32.89 -17.47
C GLY A 304 10.76 -31.63 -16.69
N SER A 305 12.01 -31.56 -16.23
CA SER A 305 12.75 -30.38 -15.75
C SER A 305 12.63 -30.02 -14.25
N ALA A 306 13.70 -30.37 -13.54
CA ALA A 306 14.04 -29.89 -12.21
C ALA A 306 14.67 -28.48 -12.29
N ALA A 307 14.19 -27.55 -11.46
CA ALA A 307 14.96 -26.42 -10.95
C ALA A 307 14.21 -25.78 -9.76
N GLY A 308 14.85 -25.77 -8.60
CA GLY A 308 14.33 -25.16 -7.38
C GLY A 308 14.27 -23.63 -7.47
N SER A 309 13.20 -23.06 -6.91
CA SER A 309 13.01 -21.62 -6.78
C SER A 309 13.72 -21.13 -5.52
N ALA A 310 14.79 -20.36 -5.71
CA ALA A 310 15.35 -19.47 -4.69
C ALA A 310 14.92 -18.04 -5.05
N TYR A 311 14.35 -17.35 -4.07
CA TYR A 311 14.03 -15.93 -4.15
C TYR A 311 15.31 -15.14 -4.43
N ALA A 312 15.40 -14.55 -5.63
CA ALA A 312 16.47 -13.62 -5.99
C ALA A 312 15.91 -12.19 -6.02
N ILE A 313 16.50 -11.37 -5.15
CA ILE A 313 16.48 -9.91 -5.17
C ILE A 313 17.21 -9.45 -6.43
N ASN A 314 16.60 -8.60 -7.26
CA ASN A 314 17.28 -7.96 -8.38
C ASN A 314 17.69 -6.53 -8.00
N SER A 315 19.00 -6.34 -7.85
CA SER A 315 19.70 -5.06 -7.96
C SER A 315 20.39 -5.02 -9.32
N TYR A 316 20.30 -3.87 -9.99
CA TYR A 316 20.93 -3.58 -11.27
C TYR A 316 22.46 -3.64 -11.19
N GLY A 317 23.11 -4.30 -12.14
CA GLY A 317 24.56 -4.26 -12.30
C GLY A 317 25.09 -5.11 -13.45
N TYR A 318 25.30 -4.47 -14.60
CA TYR A 318 26.42 -4.57 -15.55
C TYR A 318 27.41 -5.77 -15.45
N HIS A 319 27.68 -6.44 -16.58
CA HIS A 319 28.95 -7.03 -17.09
C HIS A 319 28.61 -8.10 -18.16
N GLN A 320 28.96 -8.03 -19.45
CA GLN A 320 30.24 -7.95 -20.21
C GLN A 320 30.99 -9.29 -20.40
N HIS A 321 31.20 -9.64 -21.69
CA HIS A 321 31.97 -10.75 -22.33
C HIS A 321 31.28 -12.13 -22.37
N GLY A 322 31.28 -12.92 -23.47
CA GLY A 322 31.84 -12.79 -24.82
C GLY A 322 31.64 -14.11 -25.60
N THR A 323 31.50 -13.97 -26.93
CA THR A 323 31.65 -14.96 -28.04
C THR A 323 30.73 -16.19 -28.15
N ALA A 324 29.87 -16.19 -29.19
CA ALA A 324 29.90 -17.17 -30.30
C ALA A 324 28.89 -16.79 -31.42
N ASN A 325 29.35 -16.90 -32.66
CA ASN A 325 28.72 -16.51 -33.94
C ASN A 325 27.38 -17.20 -34.26
N MET A 326 26.46 -16.48 -34.92
CA MET A 326 26.00 -16.78 -36.30
C MET A 326 25.32 -15.58 -36.98
N HIS A 327 25.78 -15.31 -38.20
CA HIS A 327 25.27 -14.47 -39.31
C HIS A 327 23.73 -14.59 -39.55
N MET A 328 22.96 -13.68 -40.18
CA MET A 328 23.18 -12.68 -41.23
C MET A 328 21.93 -11.76 -41.39
N GLY A 329 22.11 -10.51 -41.86
CA GLY A 329 21.04 -9.70 -42.48
C GLY A 329 21.04 -8.18 -42.18
N ILE A 330 21.59 -7.37 -43.09
CA ILE A 330 21.71 -5.89 -43.16
C ILE A 330 21.18 -5.46 -44.57
N PRO A 331 20.86 -4.20 -44.99
CA PRO A 331 20.47 -2.87 -44.41
C PRO A 331 19.21 -2.28 -45.15
N PRO A 332 18.97 -0.94 -45.38
CA PRO A 332 19.48 0.35 -44.82
C PRO A 332 18.39 1.32 -44.31
N ALA A 333 18.63 2.15 -43.28
CA ALA A 333 19.31 3.47 -43.23
C ALA A 333 18.54 4.67 -43.85
N ALA A 334 18.21 5.66 -43.02
CA ALA A 334 18.12 7.08 -43.41
C ALA A 334 18.18 8.00 -42.16
N SER A 335 19.29 8.72 -42.04
CA SER A 335 19.54 9.87 -41.19
C SER A 335 19.08 11.15 -41.88
N VAL A 336 18.42 12.08 -41.20
CA VAL A 336 18.37 13.51 -41.61
C VAL A 336 18.39 14.42 -40.39
N HIS A 337 19.48 15.18 -40.27
CA HIS A 337 19.59 16.46 -39.57
C HIS A 337 19.17 17.57 -40.55
N CYS A 338 18.40 18.57 -40.10
CA CYS A 338 18.45 19.94 -40.65
C CYS A 338 17.73 20.94 -39.72
N ASP A 339 18.53 21.86 -39.16
CA ASP A 339 18.40 23.32 -39.15
C ASP A 339 17.06 24.04 -38.90
N GLY A 340 17.07 24.98 -37.94
CA GLY A 340 16.14 26.13 -37.83
C GLY A 340 16.42 27.22 -38.90
N PRO A 341 15.97 28.49 -38.79
CA PRO A 341 15.70 29.27 -37.55
C PRO A 341 14.52 30.30 -37.62
N MET A 342 14.46 31.18 -36.60
CA MET A 342 13.79 32.51 -36.48
C MET A 342 12.35 32.52 -35.90
N GLY A 343 11.99 33.33 -34.89
CA GLY A 343 12.67 34.40 -34.12
C GLY A 343 11.96 34.59 -32.76
N ALA A 344 12.68 34.83 -31.67
CA ALA A 344 13.19 36.13 -31.19
C ALA A 344 12.12 36.99 -30.50
N MET A 345 12.05 36.91 -29.16
CA MET A 345 12.17 38.07 -28.27
C MET A 345 12.49 37.57 -26.86
N GLY A 346 13.72 37.82 -26.42
CA GLY A 346 14.08 37.74 -25.01
C GLY A 346 13.75 39.06 -24.31
N LEU A 347 13.57 39.00 -23.00
CA LEU A 347 14.08 39.99 -22.06
C LEU A 347 14.16 39.32 -20.68
N ALA A 348 15.35 39.38 -20.11
CA ALA A 348 15.68 38.90 -18.79
C ALA A 348 15.36 39.96 -17.72
N HIS A 349 15.41 39.50 -16.46
CA HIS A 349 15.48 40.23 -15.19
C HIS A 349 14.17 40.50 -14.44
N GLY A 350 14.21 40.11 -13.16
CA GLY A 350 13.28 40.58 -12.13
C GLY A 350 12.86 39.49 -11.16
N GLY A 351 13.74 39.14 -10.23
CA GLY A 351 13.31 38.42 -9.02
C GLY A 351 12.38 39.32 -8.20
N TYR A 352 11.22 38.80 -7.80
CA TYR A 352 10.37 39.42 -6.80
C TYR A 352 9.71 38.33 -5.95
N VAL A 353 9.90 38.46 -4.64
CA VAL A 353 9.36 37.65 -3.57
C VAL A 353 7.97 38.21 -3.22
N PRO A 354 6.92 37.41 -2.96
CA PRO A 354 5.64 37.96 -2.51
C PRO A 354 5.70 38.35 -1.02
N GLU A 355 5.27 39.59 -0.76
CA GLU A 355 5.10 40.22 0.54
C GLU A 355 4.07 39.48 1.42
N VAL A 356 4.38 39.42 2.72
CA VAL A 356 3.43 39.14 3.81
C VAL A 356 3.22 40.46 4.57
N PRO A 357 1.99 40.90 4.87
CA PRO A 357 1.77 42.11 5.63
C PRO A 357 2.19 41.93 7.09
N GLY A 358 3.03 42.85 7.57
CA GLY A 358 3.60 42.83 8.91
C GLY A 358 2.66 43.32 10.02
N MET A 359 3.03 42.95 11.24
CA MET A 359 2.75 43.73 12.44
C MET A 359 4.02 43.76 13.33
N ALA A 360 4.20 44.89 13.99
CA ALA A 360 5.46 45.53 14.35
C ALA A 360 6.22 45.00 15.59
N ALA A 361 7.49 45.45 15.64
CA ALA A 361 8.33 45.77 16.81
C ALA A 361 9.00 44.59 17.56
N GLY A 362 10.31 44.58 17.83
CA GLY A 362 11.39 45.52 17.53
C GLY A 362 12.70 45.13 18.24
N ILE A 363 13.80 45.74 17.76
CA ILE A 363 15.03 46.14 18.47
C ILE A 363 16.18 45.10 18.64
N GLY A 364 17.28 45.41 17.94
CA GLY A 364 18.69 45.29 18.36
C GLY A 364 19.35 43.92 18.11
N GLY A 365 20.53 43.77 17.52
CA GLY A 365 21.60 44.67 17.10
C GLY A 365 22.92 43.85 17.07
N TYR A 366 23.86 44.23 16.19
CA TYR A 366 25.26 43.76 16.09
C TYR A 366 25.44 42.29 15.62
N GLY A 367 26.36 41.89 14.75
CA GLY A 367 27.53 42.47 14.10
C GLY A 367 28.47 41.33 13.68
N ALA A 368 29.28 41.57 12.65
CA ALA A 368 30.47 40.82 12.22
C ALA A 368 30.34 39.50 11.42
N ALA A 369 30.75 39.61 10.15
CA ALA A 369 31.23 38.52 9.32
C ALA A 369 32.67 38.13 9.73
N VAL A 370 33.00 36.83 9.66
CA VAL A 370 34.37 36.29 9.77
C VAL A 370 34.57 35.21 8.69
N PRO A 371 35.76 35.11 8.04
CA PRO A 371 35.93 34.37 6.79
C PRO A 371 36.21 32.87 7.01
N MET A 372 35.83 32.08 6.01
CA MET A 372 36.22 30.67 5.84
C MET A 372 37.74 30.54 5.63
N ALA A 373 38.42 29.89 6.57
CA ALA A 373 39.78 29.41 6.42
C ALA A 373 39.85 27.91 6.77
N SER A 374 40.54 27.18 5.89
CA SER A 374 40.82 25.74 5.94
C SER A 374 41.57 25.31 7.20
N LEU A 375 41.09 24.25 7.88
CA LEU A 375 41.84 23.53 8.91
C LEU A 375 41.60 22.02 8.79
N ALA A 376 42.71 21.29 8.71
CA ALA A 376 42.85 19.84 8.63
C ALA A 376 42.20 19.09 9.81
N PRO A 377 41.94 17.77 9.70
CA PRO A 377 41.03 17.05 10.61
C PRO A 377 41.60 16.89 12.02
N LYS A 378 40.75 17.16 13.03
CA LYS A 378 41.01 16.88 14.45
C LYS A 378 40.72 15.41 14.74
N MET A 379 41.61 14.74 15.46
CA MET A 379 41.38 13.41 16.02
C MET A 379 40.23 13.45 17.06
N PRO A 380 39.21 12.58 16.96
CA PRO A 380 38.22 12.43 18.01
C PRO A 380 38.82 11.71 19.21
N VAL A 381 38.69 12.33 20.39
CA VAL A 381 38.98 11.75 21.70
C VAL A 381 37.85 10.80 22.05
N ALA A 382 38.18 9.56 22.46
CA ALA A 382 37.19 8.58 22.88
C ALA A 382 36.39 9.08 24.09
N PRO A 383 35.06 8.89 24.14
CA PRO A 383 34.29 9.16 25.34
C PRO A 383 34.73 8.21 26.47
N ALA A 384 34.97 8.77 27.65
CA ALA A 384 35.29 8.01 28.85
C ALA A 384 34.14 7.05 29.17
N SER A 385 34.40 5.74 29.07
CA SER A 385 33.47 4.72 29.54
C SER A 385 33.69 4.52 31.04
N GLU A 386 32.88 5.19 31.84
CA GLU A 386 32.72 4.84 33.25
C GLU A 386 32.15 3.41 33.33
N GLY A 387 32.91 2.49 33.94
CA GLY A 387 32.37 1.21 34.44
C GLY A 387 32.96 -0.09 33.87
N LEU A 388 33.99 -0.09 33.03
CA LEU A 388 34.63 -1.32 32.54
C LEU A 388 35.93 -1.64 33.28
N PRO A 389 36.24 -2.92 33.59
CA PRO A 389 37.51 -3.32 34.18
C PRO A 389 38.70 -2.81 33.35
N THR A 390 39.65 -2.14 34.00
CA THR A 390 40.82 -1.52 33.35
C THR A 390 41.96 -2.51 33.07
N GLN A 391 41.83 -3.77 33.47
CA GLN A 391 42.79 -4.83 33.17
C GLN A 391 42.07 -6.10 32.74
N TYR A 392 42.37 -6.54 31.53
CA TYR A 392 41.97 -7.82 30.99
C TYR A 392 43.20 -8.72 30.82
N PRO A 393 43.05 -10.06 30.75
CA PRO A 393 44.17 -11.00 30.65
C PRO A 393 45.15 -10.72 29.51
N SER A 394 44.68 -10.19 28.38
CA SER A 394 45.55 -9.81 27.25
C SER A 394 46.45 -8.59 27.49
N GLY A 395 46.14 -7.74 28.47
CA GLY A 395 46.84 -6.47 28.70
C GLY A 395 46.74 -5.46 27.55
N MET A 396 45.90 -5.70 26.54
CA MET A 396 45.87 -4.92 25.30
C MET A 396 45.08 -3.60 25.45
N PRO A 397 45.67 -2.44 25.11
CA PRO A 397 44.99 -1.15 25.08
C PRO A 397 43.88 -1.12 24.04
N ASN A 398 42.82 -0.35 24.32
CA ASN A 398 41.69 -0.14 23.40
C ASN A 398 42.11 0.44 22.04
N GLU A 399 43.21 1.21 22.00
CA GLU A 399 43.77 1.75 20.76
C GLU A 399 44.28 0.67 19.80
N VAL A 400 44.89 -0.39 20.33
CA VAL A 400 45.43 -1.50 19.52
C VAL A 400 44.29 -2.32 18.90
N ILE A 401 43.19 -2.47 19.64
CA ILE A 401 41.97 -3.14 19.16
C ILE A 401 41.35 -2.35 18.01
N ALA A 402 41.22 -1.02 18.16
CA ALA A 402 40.68 -0.16 17.11
C ALA A 402 41.57 -0.17 15.85
N GLN A 403 42.89 -0.20 16.00
CA GLN A 403 43.82 -0.35 14.87
C GLN A 403 43.68 -1.72 14.19
N SER A 404 43.49 -2.80 14.95
CA SER A 404 43.28 -4.14 14.40
C SER A 404 41.98 -4.22 13.59
N VAL A 405 40.88 -3.65 14.11
CA VAL A 405 39.60 -3.54 13.39
C VAL A 405 39.77 -2.79 12.07
N ARG A 406 40.45 -1.64 12.06
CA ARG A 406 40.73 -0.87 10.83
C ARG A 406 41.54 -1.66 9.81
N ARG A 407 42.53 -2.43 10.26
CA ARG A 407 43.38 -3.27 9.40
C ARG A 407 42.62 -4.44 8.79
N ILE A 408 41.72 -5.07 9.55
CA ILE A 408 40.89 -6.17 9.04
C ILE A 408 39.90 -5.61 8.00
N LEU A 409 39.19 -4.53 8.32
CA LEU A 409 38.23 -3.91 7.40
C LEU A 409 38.88 -3.25 6.17
N SER A 410 40.20 -3.00 6.16
CA SER A 410 40.91 -2.52 4.97
C SER A 410 41.38 -3.64 4.03
N THR A 411 41.41 -4.88 4.49
CA THR A 411 41.99 -6.01 3.74
C THR A 411 40.94 -6.98 3.23
N VAL A 412 39.75 -7.00 3.83
CA VAL A 412 38.70 -7.96 3.49
C VAL A 412 37.54 -7.29 2.74
N ASP A 413 36.93 -8.02 1.81
CA ASP A 413 35.75 -7.58 1.06
C ASP A 413 34.54 -7.39 2.01
N LEU A 414 34.08 -6.14 2.13
CA LEU A 414 32.99 -5.75 3.02
C LEU A 414 31.65 -6.39 2.66
N MET A 415 31.47 -6.89 1.43
CA MET A 415 30.23 -7.54 0.99
C MET A 415 30.09 -8.99 1.45
N LEU A 416 31.18 -9.60 1.95
CA LEU A 416 31.22 -11.02 2.32
C LEU A 416 31.52 -11.24 3.81
N VAL A 417 31.88 -10.18 4.55
CA VAL A 417 32.32 -10.27 5.94
C VAL A 417 31.23 -9.92 6.92
N THR A 418 31.04 -10.77 7.92
CA THR A 418 30.12 -10.52 9.03
C THR A 418 30.85 -9.91 10.23
N LYS A 419 30.14 -9.11 11.05
CA LYS A 419 30.66 -8.59 12.33
C LYS A 419 31.20 -9.71 13.25
N LYS A 420 30.66 -10.93 13.14
CA LYS A 420 31.13 -12.10 13.91
C LYS A 420 32.53 -12.56 13.47
N GLN A 421 32.80 -12.61 12.16
CA GLN A 421 34.10 -12.98 11.63
C GLN A 421 35.17 -11.93 11.99
N VAL A 422 34.83 -10.64 11.91
CA VAL A 422 35.75 -9.56 12.34
C VAL A 422 36.11 -9.69 13.81
N ARG A 423 35.13 -9.94 14.70
CA ARG A 423 35.41 -10.15 16.13
C ARG A 423 36.32 -11.36 16.40
N GLN A 424 36.11 -12.47 15.69
CA GLN A 424 36.96 -13.65 15.82
C GLN A 424 38.39 -13.38 15.35
N GLN A 425 38.55 -12.63 14.27
CA GLN A 425 39.86 -12.27 13.74
C GLN A 425 40.59 -11.28 14.65
N VAL A 426 39.89 -10.29 15.22
CA VAL A 426 40.44 -9.40 16.25
C VAL A 426 40.89 -10.20 17.49
N ALA A 427 40.11 -11.19 17.92
CA ALA A 427 40.47 -12.03 19.05
C ALA A 427 41.75 -12.85 18.79
N GLN A 428 41.93 -13.34 17.55
CA GLN A 428 43.15 -14.03 17.12
C GLN A 428 44.35 -13.08 17.07
N ASP A 429 44.19 -11.91 16.46
CA ASP A 429 45.26 -10.92 16.31
C ASP A 429 45.72 -10.36 17.66
N CYS A 430 44.80 -10.26 18.62
CA CYS A 430 45.05 -9.68 19.93
C CYS A 430 45.26 -10.73 21.04
N ASN A 431 45.31 -12.02 20.69
CA ASN A 431 45.44 -13.15 21.60
C ASN A 431 44.47 -13.09 22.80
N MET A 432 43.19 -12.83 22.51
CA MET A 432 42.12 -12.68 23.51
C MET A 432 41.45 -14.02 23.79
N ASP A 433 41.20 -14.31 25.07
CA ASP A 433 40.34 -15.42 25.48
C ASP A 433 38.86 -15.13 25.22
N GLN A 434 38.03 -16.20 25.17
CA GLN A 434 36.59 -16.09 24.88
C GLN A 434 35.84 -15.20 25.89
N ASP A 435 36.24 -15.23 27.16
CA ASP A 435 35.62 -14.40 28.20
C ASP A 435 35.96 -12.92 28.02
N GLU A 436 37.19 -12.61 27.58
CA GLU A 436 37.61 -11.25 27.24
C GLU A 436 36.93 -10.73 25.97
N LEU A 437 36.76 -11.58 24.96
CA LEU A 437 36.03 -11.24 23.74
C LEU A 437 34.56 -10.93 24.02
N SER A 438 33.94 -11.67 24.94
CA SER A 438 32.55 -11.42 25.37
C SER A 438 32.43 -10.07 26.08
N ALA A 439 33.35 -9.76 27.00
CA ALA A 439 33.36 -8.50 27.74
C ALA A 439 33.63 -7.28 26.83
N ARG A 440 34.51 -7.42 25.82
CA ARG A 440 34.86 -6.34 24.88
C ARG A 440 34.01 -6.31 23.60
N LYS A 441 33.01 -7.20 23.47
CA LYS A 441 32.15 -7.33 22.27
C LYS A 441 31.51 -6.00 21.86
N SER A 442 30.97 -5.26 22.83
CA SER A 442 30.28 -3.98 22.58
C SER A 442 31.25 -2.91 22.06
N PHE A 443 32.47 -2.86 22.60
CA PHE A 443 33.51 -1.94 22.15
C PHE A 443 33.98 -2.26 20.72
N ILE A 444 34.25 -3.54 20.41
CA ILE A 444 34.68 -3.95 19.07
C ILE A 444 33.59 -3.65 18.02
N ASN A 445 32.31 -3.88 18.36
CA ASN A 445 31.21 -3.53 17.46
C ASN A 445 31.12 -2.03 17.18
N LEU A 446 31.30 -1.20 18.21
CA LEU A 446 31.32 0.25 18.05
C LEU A 446 32.46 0.70 17.13
N CYS A 447 33.67 0.13 17.28
CA CYS A 447 34.79 0.40 16.37
C CYS A 447 34.52 -0.05 14.93
N ILE A 448 33.82 -1.18 14.73
CA ILE A 448 33.43 -1.63 13.38
C ILE A 448 32.47 -0.62 12.74
N ASP A 449 31.47 -0.15 13.50
CA ASP A 449 30.46 0.78 13.00
C ASP A 449 31.04 2.17 12.69
N GLU A 450 31.96 2.67 13.53
CA GLU A 450 32.69 3.92 13.25
C GLU A 450 33.52 3.84 11.95
N VAL A 451 34.24 2.74 11.74
CA VAL A 451 35.09 2.57 10.55
C VAL A 451 34.26 2.41 9.26
N LEU A 452 33.08 1.79 9.35
CA LEU A 452 32.16 1.66 8.22
C LEU A 452 31.47 3.00 7.89
N ASN A 453 31.10 3.77 8.91
CA ASN A 453 30.46 5.09 8.74
C ASN A 453 31.42 6.16 8.19
N GLU A 454 32.73 6.01 8.37
CA GLU A 454 33.73 6.90 7.74
C GLU A 454 34.01 6.58 6.26
N ARG A 455 33.54 5.44 5.75
CA ARG A 455 33.80 4.95 4.38
C ARG A 455 32.60 4.95 3.44
N LEU A 456 31.39 5.11 3.97
CA LEU A 456 30.13 5.27 3.24
C LEU A 456 29.79 6.76 3.12
#